data_AF-A0A925KJT9-F1
#
_entry.id   AF-A0A925KJT9-F1
#
_cell.length_a   1.000
_cell.length_b   1.000
_cell.length_c   1.000
_cell.angle_alpha   90.00
_cell.angle_beta   90.00
_cell.angle_gamma   90.00
#
_symmetry.space_group_name_H-M   'P 1'
#
loop_
_entity.id
_entity.type
_entity.pdbx_description
1 polymer ?
#
loop_
_entity_poly.entity_id
_entity_poly.type
_entity_poly.pdbx_seq_one_letter_code
_entity_poly.pdbx_strand_id
1 'polypeptide(L)'
;MKDVFQKAFKLLIGNDASLEPFQVSKKRPFKELSERELIQLESKIGAKLFGPISPGSRREFFNEDPKNWIWHEEWTGSDKKRHSMTTRYEVHAEGILKVSENEP
;
A
#
# COMPACT_ATOMS: atom_id res chain seq x y z
N MET A 1 19.18 -42.02 -16.02
CA MET A 1 17.98 -41.74 -15.20
C MET A 1 17.20 -40.48 -15.61
N LYS A 2 17.57 -39.77 -16.70
CA LYS A 2 16.87 -38.58 -17.21
C LYS A 2 15.74 -38.92 -18.21
N ASP A 3 15.84 -40.07 -18.88
CA ASP A 3 14.86 -40.55 -19.87
C ASP A 3 13.49 -40.91 -19.30
N VAL A 4 13.45 -41.42 -18.07
CA VAL A 4 12.20 -41.91 -17.47
C VAL A 4 11.28 -40.73 -17.12
N PHE A 5 11.86 -39.62 -16.64
CA PHE A 5 11.13 -38.39 -16.37
C PHE A 5 10.56 -37.76 -17.64
N GLN A 6 11.29 -37.76 -18.74
CA GLN A 6 10.78 -37.23 -20.01
C GLN A 6 9.62 -38.07 -20.57
N LYS A 7 9.68 -39.40 -20.42
CA LYS A 7 8.59 -40.29 -20.82
C LYS A 7 7.33 -40.08 -19.97
N ALA A 8 7.47 -39.90 -18.65
CA ALA A 8 6.34 -39.62 -17.76
C ALA A 8 5.69 -38.26 -18.08
N PHE A 9 6.50 -37.23 -18.35
CA PHE A 9 6.01 -35.91 -18.74
C PHE A 9 5.26 -35.94 -20.08
N LYS A 10 5.76 -36.74 -21.04
CA LYS A 10 5.11 -36.96 -22.33
C LYS A 10 3.80 -37.75 -22.24
N LEU A 11 3.66 -38.63 -21.25
CA LEU A 11 2.44 -39.41 -21.01
C LEU A 11 1.34 -38.58 -20.35
N LEU A 12 1.70 -37.68 -19.43
CA LEU A 12 0.76 -36.79 -18.72
C LEU A 12 0.12 -35.74 -19.61
N ILE A 13 0.84 -35.29 -20.64
CA ILE A 13 0.40 -34.14 -21.45
C ILE A 13 -0.55 -34.54 -22.58
N GLY A 14 -0.65 -35.83 -22.90
CA GLY A 14 -1.53 -36.31 -23.97
C GLY A 14 -1.01 -35.87 -25.34
N ASN A 15 -0.81 -36.83 -26.23
CA ASN A 15 -0.37 -36.54 -27.57
C ASN A 15 -1.55 -36.00 -28.39
N ASP A 16 -1.72 -34.68 -28.42
CA ASP A 16 -2.32 -34.02 -29.56
C ASP A 16 -1.46 -32.86 -30.03
N ALA A 17 -1.32 -32.81 -31.34
CA ALA A 17 -0.35 -32.02 -32.05
C ALA A 17 -0.57 -30.52 -31.83
N SER A 18 0.53 -29.76 -31.93
CA SER A 18 0.60 -28.28 -31.85
C SER A 18 0.89 -27.68 -30.48
N LEU A 19 1.93 -28.15 -29.79
CA LEU A 19 2.62 -27.29 -28.82
C LEU A 19 3.57 -26.36 -29.59
N GLU A 20 2.99 -25.32 -30.22
CA GLU A 20 3.71 -24.05 -30.35
C GLU A 20 4.30 -23.76 -28.96
N PRO A 21 5.62 -23.52 -28.80
CA PRO A 21 6.18 -23.24 -27.50
C PRO A 21 5.45 -22.01 -26.97
N PHE A 22 4.57 -22.24 -25.99
CA PHE A 22 3.73 -21.22 -25.39
C PHE A 22 4.68 -20.18 -24.82
N GLN A 23 4.97 -19.16 -25.61
CA GLN A 23 5.71 -17.98 -25.20
C GLN A 23 4.77 -17.28 -24.24
N VAL A 24 4.75 -17.76 -23.00
CA VAL A 24 4.17 -17.05 -21.87
C VAL A 24 4.97 -15.77 -21.80
N SER A 25 4.47 -14.74 -22.49
CA SER A 25 5.03 -13.41 -22.44
C SER A 25 5.08 -13.09 -20.96
N LYS A 26 6.29 -12.96 -20.40
CA LYS A 26 6.49 -12.43 -19.05
C LYS A 26 6.17 -10.93 -19.07
N LYS A 27 4.97 -10.55 -19.54
CA LYS A 27 4.34 -9.30 -19.19
C LYS A 27 4.06 -9.42 -17.71
N ARG A 28 5.05 -9.12 -16.88
CA ARG A 28 4.84 -8.85 -15.46
C ARG A 28 3.85 -7.68 -15.46
N PRO A 29 2.57 -7.88 -15.13
CA PRO A 29 1.58 -6.82 -15.24
C PRO A 29 1.70 -5.83 -14.08
N PHE A 30 2.65 -6.04 -13.17
CA PHE A 30 2.84 -5.23 -11.98
C PHE A 30 3.97 -4.24 -12.25
N LYS A 31 3.60 -3.01 -12.58
CA LYS A 31 4.51 -1.87 -12.48
C LYS A 31 4.92 -1.77 -11.01
N GLU A 32 6.21 -1.89 -10.74
CA GLU A 32 6.74 -1.65 -9.39
C GLU A 32 6.40 -0.20 -9.03
N LEU A 33 5.49 -0.03 -8.06
CA LEU A 33 5.12 1.28 -7.55
C LEU A 33 6.28 1.82 -6.73
N SER A 34 6.59 3.09 -6.92
CA SER A 34 7.53 3.78 -6.06
C SER A 34 7.00 3.84 -4.63
N GLU A 35 7.90 3.93 -3.66
CA GLU A 35 7.56 4.11 -2.24
C GLU A 35 6.60 5.30 -2.01
N ARG A 36 6.80 6.39 -2.74
CA ARG A 36 5.91 7.56 -2.70
C ARG A 36 4.49 7.26 -3.19
N GLU A 37 4.35 6.46 -4.24
CA GLU A 37 3.05 6.03 -4.73
C GLU A 37 2.35 5.10 -3.70
N LEU A 38 3.11 4.25 -3.01
CA LEU A 38 2.59 3.41 -1.93
C LEU A 38 2.08 4.26 -0.76
N ILE A 39 2.85 5.24 -0.30
CA ILE A 39 2.45 6.16 0.77
C ILE A 39 1.18 6.94 0.37
N GLN A 40 1.05 7.37 -0.88
CA GLN A 40 -0.16 8.06 -1.35
C GLN A 40 -1.39 7.15 -1.36
N LEU A 41 -1.22 5.89 -1.80
CA LEU A 41 -2.31 4.91 -1.77
C LEU A 41 -2.71 4.56 -0.34
N GLU A 42 -1.74 4.39 0.55
CA GLU A 42 -1.97 4.18 1.97
C GLU A 42 -2.71 5.36 2.60
N SER A 43 -2.24 6.59 2.37
CA SER A 43 -2.90 7.82 2.83
C SER A 43 -4.36 7.87 2.40
N LYS A 44 -4.67 7.52 1.14
CA LYS A 44 -6.04 7.48 0.62
C LYS A 44 -6.93 6.46 1.33
N ILE A 45 -6.37 5.34 1.76
CA ILE A 45 -7.07 4.32 2.53
C ILE A 45 -7.22 4.77 3.99
N GLY A 46 -6.13 5.20 4.62
CA GLY A 46 -6.07 5.65 6.01
C GLY A 46 -6.99 6.84 6.30
N ALA A 47 -7.14 7.76 5.34
CA ALA A 47 -8.07 8.88 5.43
C ALA A 47 -9.53 8.44 5.67
N LYS A 48 -9.92 7.27 5.16
CA LYS A 48 -11.27 6.71 5.27
C LYS A 48 -11.44 5.74 6.44
N LEU A 49 -10.35 5.34 7.09
CA LEU A 49 -10.37 4.34 8.17
C LEU A 49 -11.18 4.83 9.38
N PHE A 50 -11.13 6.13 9.64
CA PHE A 50 -11.75 6.77 10.80
C PHE A 50 -13.09 7.45 10.46
N GLY A 51 -13.79 6.92 9.46
CA GLY A 51 -15.09 7.41 9.01
C GLY A 51 -15.04 8.39 7.83
N PRO A 52 -16.19 8.96 7.45
CA PRO A 52 -16.29 9.88 6.33
C PRO A 52 -15.53 11.19 6.61
N ILE A 53 -14.85 11.71 5.59
CA ILE A 53 -14.13 12.97 5.65
C ILE A 53 -15.16 14.10 5.44
N SER A 54 -15.18 15.07 6.36
CA SER A 54 -16.05 16.24 6.25
C SER A 54 -15.71 17.06 5.00
N PRO A 55 -16.69 17.57 4.24
CA PRO A 55 -16.44 18.42 3.08
C PRO A 55 -15.61 19.65 3.47
N GLY A 56 -14.51 19.90 2.76
CA GLY A 56 -13.57 20.99 3.06
C GLY A 56 -12.55 20.66 4.14
N SER A 57 -12.53 19.43 4.64
CA SER A 57 -11.44 18.89 5.46
C SER A 57 -10.61 17.90 4.66
N ARG A 58 -9.30 17.87 4.92
CA ARG A 58 -8.36 16.90 4.36
C ARG A 58 -7.82 16.07 5.51
N ARG A 59 -7.88 14.76 5.36
CA ARG A 59 -7.31 13.82 6.33
C ARG A 59 -6.35 12.91 5.60
N GLU A 60 -5.18 12.70 6.18
CA GLU A 60 -4.13 11.84 5.67
C GLU A 60 -3.61 11.01 6.84
N PHE A 61 -3.60 9.69 6.66
CA PHE A 61 -3.06 8.77 7.64
C PHE A 61 -2.24 7.72 6.93
N PHE A 62 -0.94 7.76 7.13
CA PHE A 62 0.02 6.91 6.42
C PHE A 62 1.22 6.60 7.30
N ASN A 63 1.95 5.57 6.88
CA ASN A 63 3.18 5.14 7.51
C ASN A 63 4.37 5.71 6.72
N GLU A 64 5.34 6.32 7.42
CA GLU A 64 6.63 6.69 6.82
C GLU A 64 7.63 5.54 6.96
N ASP A 65 7.67 4.94 8.15
CA ASP A 65 8.42 3.72 8.47
C ASP A 65 7.55 2.78 9.29
N PRO A 66 7.80 1.46 9.34
CA PRO A 66 6.98 0.51 10.10
C PRO A 66 6.70 0.90 11.56
N LYS A 67 7.51 1.78 12.15
CA LYS A 67 7.36 2.32 13.49
C LYS A 67 6.82 3.76 13.54
N ASN A 68 6.84 4.50 12.44
CA ASN A 68 6.46 5.91 12.36
C ASN A 68 5.15 6.06 11.58
N TRP A 69 4.09 6.39 12.29
CA TRP A 69 2.78 6.69 11.71
C TRP A 69 2.52 8.19 11.78
N ILE A 70 2.01 8.74 10.69
CA ILE A 70 1.71 10.17 10.59
C ILE A 70 0.22 10.33 10.39
N TRP A 71 -0.38 11.14 11.27
CA TRP A 71 -1.71 11.68 11.13
C TRP A 71 -1.60 13.16 10.76
N HIS A 72 -2.19 13.53 9.64
CA HIS A 72 -2.30 14.92 9.24
C HIS A 72 -3.76 15.25 8.94
N GLU A 73 -4.27 16.30 9.56
CA GLU A 73 -5.62 16.77 9.35
C GLU A 73 -5.61 18.28 9.09
N GLU A 74 -6.20 18.69 7.98
CA GLU A 74 -6.45 20.08 7.63
C GLU A 74 -7.95 20.31 7.62
N TRP A 75 -8.44 21.37 8.26
CA TRP A 75 -9.86 21.74 8.20
C TRP A 75 -10.02 23.25 8.13
N THR A 76 -11.16 23.70 7.62
CA THR A 76 -11.51 25.11 7.60
C THR A 76 -12.43 25.39 8.79
N GLY A 77 -11.98 26.25 9.70
CA GLY A 77 -12.75 26.65 10.88
C GLY A 77 -13.93 27.55 10.54
N SER A 78 -14.80 27.80 11.53
CA SER A 78 -15.94 28.72 11.39
C SER A 78 -15.53 30.16 11.07
N ASP A 79 -14.29 30.52 11.37
CA ASP A 79 -13.66 31.80 11.08
C ASP A 79 -13.09 31.89 9.64
N LYS A 80 -13.35 30.88 8.80
CA LYS A 80 -12.80 30.70 7.45
C LYS A 80 -11.27 30.58 7.39
N LYS A 81 -10.59 30.36 8.52
CA LYS A 81 -9.16 30.10 8.54
C LYS A 81 -8.90 28.61 8.35
N ARG A 82 -7.79 28.31 7.69
CA ARG A 82 -7.29 26.94 7.58
C ARG A 82 -6.52 26.60 8.85
N HIS A 83 -6.93 25.52 9.48
CA HIS A 83 -6.21 24.89 10.57
C HIS A 83 -5.59 23.61 10.05
N SER A 84 -4.40 23.30 10.55
CA SER A 84 -3.75 22.02 10.33
C SER A 84 -3.28 21.46 11.66
N MET A 85 -3.29 20.14 11.76
CA MET A 85 -2.79 19.40 12.89
C MET A 85 -2.01 18.20 12.37
N THR A 86 -0.75 18.12 12.76
CA THR A 86 0.11 16.97 12.50
C THR A 86 0.39 16.27 13.81
N THR A 87 0.14 14.96 13.85
CA THR A 87 0.48 14.10 14.97
C THR A 87 1.29 12.93 14.45
N ARG A 88 2.47 12.71 15.03
CA ARG A 88 3.32 11.55 14.79
C ARG A 88 3.12 10.54 15.91
N TYR A 89 2.96 9.29 15.55
CA TYR A 89 2.94 8.16 16.46
C TYR A 89 4.17 7.29 16.21
N GLU A 90 5.01 7.13 17.23
CA GLU A 90 6.19 6.28 17.19
C GLU A 90 5.93 5.00 17.98
N VAL A 91 6.03 3.86 17.30
CA VAL A 91 5.80 2.53 17.87
C VAL A 91 7.11 1.98 18.40
N HIS A 92 7.21 1.90 19.73
CA HIS A 92 8.31 1.29 20.46
C HIS A 92 7.88 -0.08 20.99
N ALA A 93 8.85 -0.90 21.41
CA ALA A 93 8.53 -2.23 21.98
C ALA A 93 7.71 -2.12 23.27
N GLU A 94 7.88 -1.03 24.01
CA GLU A 94 7.25 -0.79 25.32
C GLU A 94 5.95 0.02 25.23
N GLY A 95 5.62 0.60 24.06
CA GLY A 95 4.43 1.43 23.91
C GLY A 95 4.43 2.30 22.64
N ILE A 96 3.43 3.17 22.53
CA ILE A 96 3.28 4.10 21.41
C ILE A 96 3.45 5.53 21.94
N LEU A 97 4.46 6.25 21.46
CA LEU A 97 4.67 7.66 21.76
C LEU A 97 3.87 8.52 20.78
N LYS A 98 3.08 9.46 21.29
CA LYS A 98 2.33 10.43 20.49
C LYS A 98 3.01 11.79 20.61
N VAL A 99 3.39 12.37 19.48
CA VAL A 99 3.97 13.71 19.37
C VAL A 99 3.06 14.55 18.48
N SER A 100 2.47 15.62 19.01
CA SER A 100 1.61 16.54 18.26
C SER A 100 2.29 17.90 18.15
N GLU A 101 2.37 18.45 16.94
CA GLU A 101 3.03 19.75 16.67
C GLU A 101 2.14 20.96 17.02
N ASN A 102 0.99 20.72 17.65
CA ASN A 102 0.05 21.76 18.05
C ASN A 102 -0.34 21.56 19.52
N GLU A 103 0.46 22.11 20.42
CA GLU A 103 0.05 22.48 21.77
C GLU A 103 0.33 23.99 21.98
N PRO A 104 -0.61 24.75 22.58
CA PRO A 104 -0.47 26.19 22.85
C PRO A 104 0.61 26.52 23.91
#